data_AF-A0A9D7D1P2-F1
#
_entry.id   AF-A0A9D7D1P2-F1
#
_cell.length_a   1.000
_cell.length_b   1.000
_cell.length_c   1.000
_cell.angle_alpha   90.00
_cell.angle_beta   90.00
_cell.angle_gamma   90.00
#
_symmetry.space_group_name_H-M   'P 1'
#
loop_
_entity.id
_entity.type
_entity.pdbx_description
1 polymer ?
#
loop_
_entity_poly.entity_id
_entity_poly.type
_entity_poly.pdbx_seq_one_letter_code
_entity_poly.pdbx_strand_id
1 'polypeptide(L)'
;MTGAERIQRIERETRYATMSLLLFGSLHALGLAALFWMSANPWNVRVAIAGIACLVSYLAAWLVWRTAGTFALVLGVVAIVGSLARLAIPLELNASAAVSVTVTVLFAAPLVRALLVVSRS
;
A
#
# COMPACT_ATOMS: atom_id res chain seq x y z
N MET A 1 14.94 26.31 6.56
CA MET A 1 14.00 25.50 7.35
C MET A 1 14.56 25.38 8.75
N THR A 2 13.79 25.79 9.75
CA THR A 2 14.13 25.57 11.16
C THR A 2 13.92 24.10 11.54
N GLY A 3 14.51 23.65 12.64
CA GLY A 3 14.31 22.27 13.13
C GLY A 3 12.83 21.93 13.38
N ALA A 4 12.05 22.90 13.88
CA ALA A 4 10.62 22.73 14.14
C ALA A 4 9.79 22.55 12.87
N GLU A 5 10.05 23.33 11.81
CA GLU A 5 9.39 23.18 10.51
C GLU A 5 9.66 21.81 9.88
N ARG A 6 10.86 21.27 10.09
CA ARG A 6 11.25 19.94 9.59
C ARG A 6 10.46 18.83 10.27
N ILE A 7 10.34 18.87 11.59
CA ILE A 7 9.60 17.88 12.38
C ILE A 7 8.12 17.88 11.96
N GLN A 8 7.50 19.07 11.88
CA GLN A 8 6.11 19.20 11.43
C GLN A 8 5.90 18.64 10.02
N ARG A 9 6.87 18.84 9.11
CA ARG A 9 6.81 18.27 7.77
C ARG A 9 6.87 16.75 7.80
N ILE A 10 7.78 16.16 8.56
CA ILE A 10 7.90 14.70 8.68
C ILE A 10 6.59 14.11 9.23
N GLU A 11 6.06 14.67 10.32
CA GLU A 11 4.81 14.21 10.92
C GLU A 11 3.62 14.27 9.95
N ARG A 12 3.54 15.35 9.15
CA ARG A 12 2.46 15.50 8.17
C ARG A 12 2.52 14.44 7.09
N GLU A 13 3.72 14.19 6.54
CA GLU A 13 3.91 13.24 5.45
C GLU A 13 3.74 11.78 5.93
N THR A 14 4.20 11.45 7.14
CA THR A 14 4.01 10.11 7.72
C THR A 14 2.55 9.83 8.05
N ARG A 15 1.76 10.83 8.47
CA ARG A 15 0.31 10.72 8.61
C ARG A 15 -0.37 10.42 7.28
N TYR A 16 -0.03 11.14 6.20
CA TYR A 16 -0.58 10.87 4.87
C TYR A 16 -0.20 9.48 4.36
N ALA A 17 1.05 9.05 4.53
CA ALA A 17 1.50 7.72 4.18
C ALA A 17 0.74 6.63 4.95
N THR A 18 0.52 6.83 6.25
CA THR A 18 -0.23 5.88 7.09
C THR A 18 -1.69 5.77 6.66
N MET A 19 -2.36 6.89 6.41
CA MET A 19 -3.74 6.91 5.91
C MET A 19 -3.84 6.24 4.54
N SER A 20 -2.85 6.48 3.66
CA SER A 20 -2.75 5.83 2.36
C SER A 20 -2.67 4.31 2.48
N LEU A 21 -1.82 3.80 3.37
CA LEU A 21 -1.68 2.36 3.63
C LEU A 21 -2.96 1.74 4.19
N LEU A 22 -3.61 2.41 5.14
CA LEU A 22 -4.86 1.91 5.74
C LEU A 22 -6.00 1.86 4.71
N LEU A 23 -6.14 2.91 3.88
CA LEU A 23 -7.14 2.94 2.81
C LEU A 23 -6.85 1.87 1.76
N PHE A 24 -5.61 1.73 1.32
CA PHE A 24 -5.20 0.70 0.38
C PHE A 24 -5.47 -0.71 0.91
N GLY A 25 -5.09 -0.98 2.17
CA GLY A 25 -5.34 -2.25 2.84
C GLY A 25 -6.82 -2.56 2.97
N SER A 26 -7.64 -1.56 3.31
CA SER A 26 -9.09 -1.72 3.44
C SER A 26 -9.76 -2.00 2.09
N LEU A 27 -9.35 -1.30 1.03
CA LEU A 27 -9.81 -1.58 -0.35
C LEU A 27 -9.37 -2.99 -0.81
N HIS A 28 -8.18 -3.44 -0.42
CA HIS A 28 -7.74 -4.80 -0.69
C HIS A 28 -8.53 -5.84 0.10
N ALA A 29 -8.87 -5.59 1.36
CA ALA A 29 -9.71 -6.46 2.17
C ALA A 29 -11.11 -6.61 1.56
N LEU A 30 -11.71 -5.50 1.11
CA LEU A 30 -12.99 -5.52 0.40
C LEU A 30 -12.88 -6.27 -0.94
N GLY A 31 -11.82 -6.00 -1.72
CA GLY A 31 -11.56 -6.69 -2.97
C GLY A 31 -11.35 -8.19 -2.77
N LEU A 32 -10.67 -8.60 -1.69
CA LEU A 32 -10.50 -9.99 -1.28
C LEU A 32 -11.83 -10.64 -0.91
N ALA A 33 -12.67 -9.98 -0.10
CA ALA A 33 -13.98 -10.49 0.26
C ALA A 33 -14.85 -10.73 -0.98
N ALA A 34 -14.84 -9.79 -1.93
CA ALA A 34 -15.53 -9.94 -3.22
C ALA A 34 -14.95 -11.10 -4.05
N LEU A 35 -13.62 -11.23 -4.13
CA LEU A 35 -12.95 -12.33 -4.84
C LEU A 35 -13.26 -13.70 -4.23
N PHE A 36 -13.25 -13.80 -2.89
CA PHE A 36 -13.62 -15.02 -2.18
C PHE A 36 -15.07 -15.43 -2.46
N TRP A 37 -15.98 -14.46 -2.51
CA TRP A 37 -17.41 -14.72 -2.76
C TRP A 37 -17.69 -15.12 -4.22
N MET A 38 -17.00 -14.50 -5.18
CA MET A 38 -17.26 -14.71 -6.62
C MET A 38 -16.44 -15.84 -7.25
N SER A 39 -15.34 -16.29 -6.62
CA SER A 39 -14.42 -17.26 -7.21
C SER A 39 -14.88 -18.70 -6.99
N ALA A 40 -14.93 -19.49 -8.07
CA ALA A 40 -15.11 -20.94 -8.00
C ALA A 40 -13.95 -21.64 -7.26
N ASN A 41 -12.76 -21.03 -7.19
CA ASN A 41 -11.63 -21.50 -6.40
C ASN A 41 -11.07 -20.35 -5.54
N PRO A 42 -11.49 -20.24 -4.26
CA PRO A 42 -11.09 -19.15 -3.38
C PRO A 42 -9.62 -19.20 -2.94
N TRP A 43 -8.95 -20.34 -3.09
CA TRP A 43 -7.57 -20.56 -2.64
C TRP A 43 -6.54 -20.37 -3.76
N ASN A 44 -6.86 -19.58 -4.78
CA ASN A 44 -5.93 -19.25 -5.86
C ASN A 44 -4.77 -18.36 -5.35
N VAL A 45 -3.58 -18.54 -5.92
CA VAL A 45 -2.40 -17.68 -5.76
C VAL A 45 -2.72 -16.17 -5.80
N ARG A 46 -3.65 -15.73 -6.66
CA ARG A 46 -4.09 -14.32 -6.72
C ARG A 46 -4.62 -13.81 -5.37
N VAL A 47 -5.40 -14.65 -4.69
CA VAL A 47 -6.00 -14.37 -3.39
C VAL A 47 -4.92 -14.37 -2.31
N ALA A 48 -3.97 -15.31 -2.38
CA ALA A 48 -2.82 -15.34 -1.48
C ALA A 48 -1.97 -14.06 -1.58
N ILE A 49 -1.62 -13.62 -2.80
CA ILE A 49 -0.87 -12.38 -3.02
C ILE A 49 -1.65 -11.17 -2.50
N ALA A 50 -2.94 -11.07 -2.81
CA ALA A 50 -3.77 -9.98 -2.34
C ALA A 50 -3.90 -9.96 -0.80
N GLY A 51 -3.99 -11.13 -0.17
CA GLY A 51 -4.02 -11.32 1.28
C GLY A 51 -2.72 -10.88 1.95
N ILE A 52 -1.58 -11.30 1.41
CA ILE A 52 -0.25 -10.88 1.89
C ILE A 52 -0.11 -9.37 1.75
N ALA A 53 -0.44 -8.79 0.58
CA ALA A 53 -0.36 -7.34 0.38
C ALA A 53 -1.25 -6.57 1.37
N CYS A 54 -2.46 -7.09 1.65
CA CYS A 54 -3.36 -6.55 2.66
C CYS A 54 -2.71 -6.54 4.05
N LEU A 55 -2.25 -7.69 4.54
CA LEU A 55 -1.62 -7.82 5.86
C LEU A 55 -0.36 -6.96 5.99
N VAL A 56 0.50 -6.97 4.98
CA VAL A 56 1.73 -6.17 4.97
C VAL A 56 1.39 -4.67 4.95
N SER A 57 0.31 -4.24 4.27
CA SER A 57 -0.10 -2.84 4.30
C SER A 57 -0.53 -2.37 5.68
N TYR A 58 -1.28 -3.17 6.44
CA TYR A 58 -1.64 -2.86 7.83
C TYR A 58 -0.43 -2.87 8.77
N LEU A 59 0.47 -3.85 8.61
CA LEU A 59 1.70 -3.92 9.37
C LEU A 59 2.60 -2.70 9.09
N ALA A 60 2.75 -2.33 7.82
CA ALA A 60 3.49 -1.14 7.42
C ALA A 60 2.83 0.13 7.99
N ALA A 61 1.50 0.23 7.97
CA ALA A 61 0.78 1.37 8.52
C ALA A 61 1.07 1.53 10.02
N TRP A 62 1.01 0.42 10.76
CA TRP A 62 1.33 0.40 12.18
C TRP A 62 2.80 0.78 12.45
N LEU A 63 3.74 0.25 11.67
CA LEU A 63 5.17 0.56 11.79
C LEU A 63 5.48 2.03 11.45
N VAL A 64 4.88 2.57 10.39
CA VAL A 64 5.03 3.97 9.98
C VAL A 64 4.47 4.90 11.05
N TRP A 65 3.32 4.57 11.65
CA TRP A 65 2.77 5.31 12.78
C TRP A 65 3.72 5.30 13.99
N ARG A 66 4.28 4.14 14.33
CA ARG A 66 5.09 3.96 15.55
C ARG A 66 6.50 4.52 15.45
N THR A 67 7.16 4.34 14.32
CA THR A 67 8.61 4.58 14.19
C THR A 67 8.94 5.65 13.16
N ALA A 68 8.03 5.98 12.24
CA ALA A 68 8.27 6.88 11.11
C ALA A 68 9.54 6.55 10.30
N GLY A 69 10.03 5.29 10.36
CA GLY A 69 11.31 4.91 9.78
C GLY A 69 11.26 4.63 8.29
N THR A 70 12.39 4.86 7.61
CA THR A 70 12.60 4.56 6.18
C THR A 70 12.21 3.12 5.82
N PHE A 71 12.57 2.15 6.67
CA PHE A 71 12.23 0.74 6.47
C PHE A 71 10.73 0.50 6.39
N ALA A 72 9.94 1.10 7.30
CA ALA A 72 8.49 0.94 7.32
C ALA A 72 7.83 1.54 6.07
N LEU A 73 8.35 2.66 5.58
CA LEU A 73 7.90 3.31 4.35
C LEU A 73 8.24 2.47 3.11
N VAL A 74 9.46 1.91 3.03
CA VAL A 74 9.86 1.00 1.94
C VAL A 74 8.98 -0.25 1.94
N LEU A 75 8.73 -0.85 3.11
CA LEU A 75 7.83 -1.99 3.25
C LEU A 75 6.43 -1.67 2.73
N GLY A 76 5.92 -0.48 3.04
CA GLY A 76 4.65 0.02 2.53
C GLY A 76 4.62 0.17 1.01
N VAL A 77 5.68 0.74 0.40
CA VAL A 77 5.80 0.85 -1.07
C VAL A 77 5.84 -0.54 -1.71
N VAL A 78 6.64 -1.45 -1.17
CA VAL A 78 6.74 -2.83 -1.66
C VAL A 78 5.41 -3.57 -1.56
N ALA A 79 4.64 -3.37 -0.48
CA ALA A 79 3.30 -3.94 -0.34
C ALA A 79 2.33 -3.44 -1.42
N ILE A 80 2.33 -2.12 -1.68
CA ILE A 80 1.45 -1.49 -2.65
C ILE A 80 1.81 -1.91 -4.09
N VAL A 81 3.08 -1.81 -4.46
CA VAL A 81 3.54 -2.15 -5.82
C VAL A 81 3.52 -3.65 -6.05
N GLY A 82 3.96 -4.43 -5.05
CA GLY A 82 3.96 -5.89 -5.10
C GLY A 82 2.57 -6.49 -5.20
N SER A 83 1.51 -5.78 -4.78
CA SER A 83 0.13 -6.24 -4.97
C SER A 83 -0.23 -6.42 -6.46
N LEU A 84 0.43 -5.71 -7.37
CA LEU A 84 0.23 -5.84 -8.82
C LEU A 84 0.67 -7.19 -9.36
N ALA A 85 1.51 -7.95 -8.64
CA ALA A 85 1.91 -9.30 -9.05
C ALA A 85 0.69 -10.23 -9.25
N ARG A 86 -0.43 -9.98 -8.56
CA ARG A 86 -1.68 -10.74 -8.76
C ARG A 86 -2.30 -10.55 -10.15
N LEU A 87 -1.97 -9.45 -10.85
CA LEU A 87 -2.50 -9.14 -12.18
C LEU A 87 -1.72 -9.89 -13.29
N ALA A 88 -0.54 -10.42 -13.00
CA ALA A 88 0.33 -11.06 -13.99
C ALA A 88 -0.11 -12.47 -14.42
N ILE A 89 -1.12 -13.07 -13.76
CA ILE A 89 -1.47 -14.49 -13.90
C ILE A 89 -2.97 -14.61 -14.17
N PRO A 90 -3.49 -15.18 -15.28
CA PRO A 90 -3.26 -14.79 -16.67
C PRO A 90 -3.86 -13.40 -17.01
N LEU A 91 -3.20 -12.71 -17.95
CA LEU A 91 -3.43 -11.33 -18.38
C LEU A 91 -4.71 -11.21 -19.23
N GLU A 92 -5.86 -11.01 -18.59
CA GLU A 92 -6.93 -10.27 -19.26
C GLU A 92 -6.83 -8.81 -18.83
N LEU A 93 -6.35 -7.97 -19.73
CA LEU A 93 -6.29 -6.50 -19.57
C LEU A 93 -7.72 -5.95 -19.59
N ASN A 94 -8.45 -6.23 -18.51
CA ASN A 94 -9.81 -5.76 -18.28
C ASN A 94 -9.78 -4.42 -17.51
N ALA A 95 -10.89 -3.70 -17.50
CA ALA A 95 -11.03 -2.43 -16.76
C ALA A 95 -10.59 -2.55 -15.28
N SER A 96 -10.74 -3.72 -14.66
CA SER A 96 -10.28 -4.03 -13.30
C SER A 96 -8.76 -3.94 -13.11
N ALA A 97 -7.98 -4.28 -14.15
CA ALA A 97 -6.52 -4.14 -14.13
C ALA A 97 -6.12 -2.66 -14.17
N ALA A 98 -6.75 -1.85 -15.02
CA ALA A 98 -6.52 -0.41 -15.08
C ALA A 98 -6.89 0.29 -13.76
N VAL A 99 -8.02 -0.09 -13.14
CA VAL A 99 -8.42 0.42 -11.82
C VAL A 99 -7.40 0.02 -10.76
N SER A 100 -6.94 -1.23 -10.76
CA SER A 100 -5.94 -1.71 -9.79
C SER A 100 -4.62 -0.96 -9.90
N VAL A 101 -4.11 -0.75 -11.12
CA VAL A 101 -2.90 0.05 -11.36
C VAL A 101 -3.08 1.49 -10.91
N THR A 102 -4.21 2.11 -11.24
CA THR A 102 -4.51 3.50 -10.85
C THR A 102 -4.56 3.66 -9.32
N VAL A 103 -5.26 2.76 -8.63
CA VAL A 103 -5.31 2.71 -7.16
C VAL A 103 -3.91 2.54 -6.58
N THR A 104 -3.13 1.59 -7.09
CA THR A 104 -1.75 1.37 -6.66
C THR A 104 -0.89 2.63 -6.80
N VAL A 105 -0.93 3.31 -7.95
CA VAL A 105 -0.15 4.55 -8.16
C VAL A 105 -0.60 5.67 -7.23
N LEU A 106 -1.91 5.87 -7.09
CA LEU A 106 -2.51 6.90 -6.25
C LEU A 106 -2.09 6.75 -4.78
N PHE A 107 -2.11 5.52 -4.26
CA PHE A 107 -1.73 5.26 -2.87
C PHE A 107 -0.20 5.12 -2.67
N ALA A 108 0.57 4.77 -3.71
CA ALA A 108 2.04 4.78 -3.64
C ALA A 108 2.63 6.20 -3.56
N ALA A 109 2.01 7.18 -4.22
CA ALA A 109 2.51 8.56 -4.27
C ALA A 109 2.79 9.20 -2.88
N PRO A 110 1.86 9.19 -1.90
CA PRO A 110 2.13 9.74 -0.57
C PRO A 110 3.21 8.96 0.20
N LEU A 111 3.37 7.65 -0.03
CA LEU A 111 4.45 6.86 0.56
C LEU A 111 5.82 7.23 0.02
N VAL A 112 5.94 7.36 -1.31
CA VAL A 112 7.18 7.79 -1.97
C VAL A 112 7.55 9.20 -1.51
N ARG A 113 6.56 10.10 -1.41
CA ARG A 113 6.77 11.45 -0.89
C ARG A 113 7.26 11.44 0.55
N ALA A 114 6.63 10.67 1.44
CA ALA A 114 7.09 10.52 2.82
C ALA A 114 8.49 9.91 2.90
N LEU A 115 8.80 8.92 2.06
CA LEU A 115 10.13 8.30 1.97
C LEU A 115 11.20 9.32 1.59
N LEU A 116 10.95 10.17 0.59
CA LEU A 116 11.87 11.22 0.16
C LEU A 116 12.09 12.29 1.25
N VAL A 117 11.08 12.55 2.08
CA VAL A 117 11.20 13.50 3.19
C VAL A 117 11.97 12.90 4.36
N VAL A 118 11.65 11.66 4.74
CA VAL A 118 12.27 10.97 5.88
C VAL A 118 13.72 10.56 5.57
N SER A 119 14.04 10.08 4.37
CA SER A 119 15.40 9.64 4.00
C SER A 119 16.44 10.77 3.93
N ARG A 120 15.99 12.01 3.82
CA ARG A 120 16.85 13.20 3.86
C ARG A 120 17.03 13.76 5.27
N SER A 121 16.45 13.09 6.29
CA SER A 121 16.45 13.51 7.70
C SER A 121 17.77 13.19 8.36
#